data_AF-A0A356AVE0-F1
#
_entry.id   AF-A0A356AVE0-F1
#
_cell.length_a   1.000
_cell.length_b   1.000
_cell.length_c   1.000
_cell.angle_alpha   90.00
_cell.angle_beta   90.00
_cell.angle_gamma   90.00
#
_symmetry.space_group_name_H-M   'P 1'
#
loop_
_entity.id
_entity.type
_entity.pdbx_description
1 polymer ?
#
loop_
_entity_poly.entity_id
_entity_poly.type
_entity_poly.pdbx_seq_one_letter_code
_entity_poly.pdbx_strand_id
1 'polypeptide(L)'
;NIVSLMKHELYTVKNKLKEITELFRRKNEFNFNRTFDLKKRHRLDVISGLLAVLELAKFHKVTLNQRNYDEDIVVKKIDDIQLKELKELMSESAEE
;
A
#
# COMPACT_ATOMS: atom_id res chain seq x y z
N ASN A 1 -0.73 24.78 10.64
CA ASN A 1 0.32 23.98 11.32
C ASN A 1 1.06 23.16 10.25
N ILE A 2 2.27 23.57 9.87
CA ILE A 2 3.04 22.99 8.74
C ILE A 2 3.33 21.50 8.95
N VAL A 3 3.56 21.07 10.19
CA VAL A 3 3.82 19.67 10.53
C VAL A 3 2.62 18.76 10.20
N SER A 4 1.40 19.26 10.36
CA SER A 4 0.18 18.50 10.02
C SER A 4 0.02 18.33 8.51
N LEU A 5 0.36 19.37 7.74
CA LEU A 5 0.32 19.33 6.27
C LEU A 5 1.37 18.35 5.74
N MET A 6 2.61 18.41 6.24
CA MET A 6 3.68 17.47 5.85
C MET A 6 3.34 16.02 6.20
N LYS A 7 2.70 15.77 7.35
CA LYS A 7 2.21 14.43 7.73
C LYS A 7 1.15 13.90 6.78
N HIS A 8 0.22 14.76 6.35
CA HIS A 8 -0.81 14.40 5.37
C HIS A 8 -0.18 14.05 4.01
N GLU A 9 0.81 14.81 3.56
CA GLU A 9 1.54 14.54 2.31
C GLU A 9 2.34 13.24 2.35
N LEU A 10 2.96 12.89 3.47
CA LEU A 10 3.81 11.70 3.59
C LEU A 10 3.03 10.37 3.64
N TYR A 11 1.85 10.38 4.28
CA TYR A 11 1.05 9.17 4.51
C TYR A 11 -0.16 9.06 3.59
N THR A 12 -0.04 9.51 2.35
CA THR A 12 -1.10 9.30 1.34
C THR A 12 -1.10 7.88 0.80
N VAL A 13 -2.28 7.35 0.47
CA VAL A 13 -2.45 6.08 -0.27
C VAL A 13 -1.61 6.09 -1.55
N LYS A 14 -1.61 7.21 -2.27
CA LYS A 14 -0.78 7.48 -3.44
C LYS A 14 0.71 7.23 -3.23
N ASN A 15 1.30 7.71 -2.13
CA ASN A 15 2.71 7.46 -1.84
C ASN A 15 2.97 6.00 -1.48
N LYS A 16 2.02 5.35 -0.80
CA LYS A 16 2.13 3.93 -0.45
C LYS A 16 2.02 3.03 -1.67
N LEU A 17 1.15 3.34 -2.64
CA LEU A 17 1.07 2.63 -3.91
C LEU A 17 2.41 2.66 -4.66
N LYS A 18 3.11 3.81 -4.68
CA LYS A 18 4.46 3.92 -5.24
C LYS A 18 5.47 3.05 -4.49
N GLU A 19 5.53 3.14 -3.16
CA GLU A 19 6.43 2.34 -2.33
C GLU A 19 6.24 0.84 -2.56
N ILE A 20 4.98 0.38 -2.60
CA ILE A 20 4.61 -1.02 -2.84
C ILE A 20 4.98 -1.44 -4.26
N THR A 21 4.77 -0.58 -5.26
CA THR A 21 5.17 -0.87 -6.65
C THR A 21 6.68 -1.04 -6.77
N GLU A 22 7.47 -0.16 -6.13
CA GLU A 22 8.93 -0.30 -6.08
C GLU A 22 9.37 -1.58 -5.34
N LEU A 23 8.64 -1.96 -4.29
CA LEU A 23 8.87 -3.21 -3.58
C LEU A 23 8.66 -4.41 -4.53
N PHE A 24 7.61 -4.37 -5.35
CA PHE A 24 7.26 -5.39 -6.32
C PHE A 24 8.17 -5.44 -7.57
N ARG A 25 9.05 -4.45 -7.77
CA ARG A 25 10.12 -4.55 -8.77
C ARG A 25 11.24 -5.48 -8.31
N ARG A 26 11.38 -5.72 -7.01
CA ARG A 26 12.49 -6.50 -6.43
C ARG A 26 12.08 -7.90 -5.98
N LYS A 27 10.80 -8.11 -5.69
CA LYS A 27 10.25 -9.38 -5.18
C LYS A 27 8.78 -9.50 -5.58
N ASN A 28 8.29 -10.74 -5.73
CA ASN A 28 6.90 -10.99 -6.13
C ASN A 28 5.92 -11.07 -4.95
N GLU A 29 6.42 -11.07 -3.72
CA GLU A 29 5.59 -11.09 -2.51
C GLU A 29 6.27 -10.39 -1.34
N PHE A 30 5.46 -9.95 -0.38
CA PHE A 30 5.95 -9.45 0.89
C PHE A 30 4.96 -9.68 2.03
N ASN A 31 5.50 -9.74 3.25
CA ASN A 31 4.71 -9.75 4.47
C ASN A 31 4.38 -8.32 4.88
N PHE A 32 3.10 -7.98 4.91
CA PHE A 32 2.61 -6.63 5.22
C PHE A 32 3.02 -6.20 6.62
N ASN A 33 2.75 -7.02 7.64
CA ASN A 33 3.00 -6.72 9.05
C ASN A 33 4.48 -6.40 9.31
N ARG A 34 5.40 -7.09 8.62
CA ARG A 34 6.85 -6.81 8.71
C ARG A 34 7.27 -5.57 7.93
N THR A 35 6.60 -5.28 6.82
CA THR A 35 6.94 -4.15 5.93
C THR A 35 6.40 -2.85 6.50
N PHE A 36 5.17 -2.86 6.99
CA PHE A 36 4.41 -1.77 7.59
C PHE A 36 4.27 -1.98 9.11
N ASP A 37 5.39 -2.19 9.80
CA ASP A 37 5.42 -2.47 11.24
C ASP A 37 5.07 -1.22 12.07
N LEU A 38 4.01 -1.31 12.88
CA LEU A 38 3.56 -0.26 13.81
C LEU A 38 4.61 0.15 14.86
N LYS A 39 5.60 -0.71 15.14
CA LYS A 39 6.72 -0.37 16.04
C LYS A 39 7.74 0.56 15.39
N LYS A 40 7.79 0.59 14.05
CA LYS A 40 8.80 1.31 13.26
C LYS A 40 8.22 2.45 12.43
N ARG A 41 6.92 2.45 12.20
CA ARG A 41 6.22 3.43 11.35
C ARG A 41 5.06 4.07 12.10
N HIS A 42 4.73 5.29 11.69
CA HIS A 42 3.58 6.01 12.24
C HIS A 42 2.27 5.27 11.91
N ARG A 43 1.26 5.33 12.80
CA ARG A 43 -0.03 4.64 12.61
C ARG A 43 -0.69 4.98 11.27
N LEU A 44 -0.68 6.25 10.86
CA LEU A 44 -1.22 6.66 9.56
C LEU A 44 -0.45 6.05 8.38
N ASP A 45 0.85 5.82 8.51
CA ASP A 45 1.65 5.16 7.47
C ASP A 45 1.20 3.71 7.24
N VAL A 46 0.95 3.01 8.35
CA VAL A 46 0.49 1.61 8.33
C VAL A 46 -0.93 1.53 7.78
N ILE A 47 -1.84 2.41 8.21
CA ILE A 47 -3.22 2.46 7.71
C ILE A 47 -3.21 2.74 6.20
N SER A 48 -2.49 3.77 5.75
CA SER A 48 -2.40 4.11 4.33
C SER A 48 -1.73 3.01 3.51
N GLY A 49 -0.76 2.30 4.10
CA GLY A 49 -0.14 1.12 3.49
C GLY A 49 -1.16 0.00 3.26
N LEU A 50 -2.01 -0.26 4.26
CA LEU A 50 -3.06 -1.27 4.16
C LEU A 50 -4.09 -0.89 3.10
N LEU A 51 -4.54 0.37 3.10
CA LEU A 51 -5.47 0.90 2.09
C LEU A 51 -4.90 0.77 0.68
N ALA A 52 -3.61 1.10 0.48
CA ALA A 52 -2.97 0.95 -0.82
C ALA A 52 -2.91 -0.51 -1.30
N VAL A 53 -2.67 -1.45 -0.37
CA VAL A 53 -2.71 -2.89 -0.69
C VAL A 53 -4.13 -3.34 -1.05
N LEU A 54 -5.15 -2.87 -0.33
CA LEU A 54 -6.56 -3.18 -0.61
C LEU A 54 -6.99 -2.62 -1.96
N GLU A 55 -6.54 -1.41 -2.31
CA GLU A 55 -6.80 -0.82 -3.63
C GLU A 55 -6.20 -1.69 -4.74
N LEU A 56 -4.94 -2.11 -4.61
CA LEU A 56 -4.32 -3.02 -5.57
C LEU A 56 -5.06 -4.37 -5.69
N ALA A 57 -5.65 -4.86 -4.58
CA ALA A 57 -6.43 -6.08 -4.57
C ALA A 57 -7.77 -5.91 -5.31
N LYS A 58 -8.45 -4.77 -5.11
CA LYS A 58 -9.68 -4.38 -5.82
C LYS A 58 -9.50 -4.40 -7.35
N PHE A 59 -8.31 -4.02 -7.82
CA PHE A 59 -7.96 -4.04 -9.26
C PHE A 59 -7.25 -5.32 -9.73
N HIS A 60 -7.29 -6.39 -8.94
CA HIS A 60 -6.70 -7.70 -9.27
C HIS A 60 -5.19 -7.65 -9.59
N LYS A 61 -4.46 -6.71 -8.99
CA LYS A 61 -2.98 -6.60 -9.14
C LYS A 61 -2.23 -7.40 -8.10
N VAL A 62 -2.85 -7.64 -6.95
CA VAL A 62 -2.30 -8.46 -5.87
C VAL A 62 -3.35 -9.39 -5.29
N THR A 63 -2.91 -10.52 -4.74
CA THR A 63 -3.70 -11.35 -3.83
C THR A 63 -3.26 -11.11 -2.39
N LEU A 64 -4.21 -11.20 -1.46
CA LEU A 64 -3.98 -11.17 -0.03
C LEU A 64 -4.24 -12.56 0.55
N ASN A 65 -3.30 -13.05 1.34
CA ASN A 65 -3.45 -14.29 2.09
C ASN A 65 -3.23 -14.02 3.57
N GLN A 66 -4.27 -14.24 4.38
CA GLN A 66 -4.23 -14.17 5.83
C GLN A 66 -5.03 -15.37 6.34
N ARG A 67 -4.42 -16.24 7.16
CA ARG A 67 -5.08 -17.49 7.59
C ARG A 67 -6.06 -17.26 8.73
N ASN A 68 -5.71 -16.38 9.66
CA ASN A 68 -6.50 -16.00 10.84
C ASN A 68 -6.39 -14.49 11.07
N TYR A 69 -7.34 -13.89 11.80
CA TYR A 69 -7.41 -12.43 11.99
C TYR A 69 -6.15 -11.80 12.62
N ASP A 70 -5.41 -12.56 13.43
CA ASP A 70 -4.20 -12.17 14.15
C ASP A 70 -2.90 -12.61 13.44
N GLU A 71 -3.00 -13.30 12.32
CA GLU A 71 -1.85 -13.73 11.53
C GLU A 71 -1.37 -12.67 10.54
N ASP A 72 -0.13 -12.84 10.09
CA ASP A 72 0.50 -11.98 9.10
C ASP A 72 -0.25 -12.01 7.76
N ILE A 73 -0.39 -10.84 7.14
CA ILE A 73 -0.94 -10.69 5.80
C ILE A 73 0.20 -10.82 4.79
N VAL A 74 0.13 -11.84 3.94
CA VAL A 74 1.06 -12.01 2.81
C VAL A 74 0.42 -11.41 1.57
N VAL A 75 1.11 -10.42 0.98
CA VAL A 75 0.71 -9.76 -0.25
C VAL A 75 1.55 -10.32 -1.39
N LYS A 76 0.88 -10.87 -2.41
CA LYS A 76 1.55 -11.45 -3.58
C LYS A 76 1.09 -10.78 -4.86
N LYS A 77 2.04 -10.45 -5.73
CA LYS A 77 1.82 -9.87 -7.04
C LYS A 77 1.19 -10.89 -7.98
N ILE A 78 0.14 -10.47 -8.68
CA ILE A 78 -0.49 -11.26 -9.76
C ILE A 78 0.10 -10.86 -11.09
N ASP A 79 0.27 -9.56 -11.33
CA ASP A 79 0.75 -8.99 -12.59
C ASP A 79 1.65 -7.76 -12.34
N ASP A 80 2.41 -7.36 -13.35
CA ASP A 80 3.20 -6.14 -13.34
C ASP A 80 2.29 -4.91 -13.20
N ILE A 81 2.54 -4.13 -12.13
CA ILE A 81 1.82 -2.88 -11.88
C ILE A 81 2.41 -1.81 -12.78
N GLN A 82 1.67 -1.42 -13.81
CA GLN A 82 2.13 -0.42 -14.77
C GLN A 82 1.91 1.01 -14.26
N LEU A 83 2.73 1.95 -14.74
CA LEU A 83 2.62 3.37 -14.35
C LEU A 83 1.26 3.98 -14.75
N LYS A 84 0.66 3.52 -15.85
CA LYS A 84 -0.66 3.99 -16.29
C LYS A 84 -1.74 3.60 -15.28
N GLU A 85 -1.75 2.34 -14.85
CA GLU A 85 -2.68 1.82 -13.85
C GLU A 85 -2.50 2.57 -12.53
N LEU A 86 -1.25 2.79 -12.12
CA LEU A 86 -0.95 3.57 -10.92
C LEU A 86 -1.50 5.00 -10.99
N LYS A 87 -1.49 5.64 -12.18
CA LYS A 87 -2.08 6.97 -12.37
C LYS A 87 -3.60 6.95 -12.25
N GLU A 88 -4.25 5.93 -12.81
CA GLU A 88 -5.71 5.75 -12.75
C GLU A 88 -6.17 5.57 -11.28
N LEU A 89 -5.49 4.70 -10.51
CA LEU A 89 -5.73 4.54 -9.07
C LEU A 89 -5.59 5.85 -8.30
N MET A 90 -4.55 6.62 -8.65
CA MET A 90 -4.25 7.88 -8.00
C MET A 90 -5.20 9.03 -8.39
N SER A 91 -5.93 8.93 -9.50
CA SER A 91 -6.99 9.88 -9.87
C SER A 91 -8.30 9.57 -9.18
N GLU A 92 -8.68 8.30 -9.04
CA GLU A 92 -9.91 7.91 -8.33
C GLU A 92 -9.86 8.29 -6.84
N SER A 93 -8.68 8.15 -6.19
CA SER A 93 -8.52 8.56 -4.78
C SER A 93 -8.56 10.07 -4.52
N ALA A 94 -8.65 10.90 -5.57
CA ALA A 94 -8.71 12.37 -5.44
C ALA A 94 -10.12 12.93 -5.60
N GLU A 95 -11.11 12.08 -5.93
CA GLU A 95 -12.51 12.46 -6.12
C GLU A 95 -13.39 12.18 -4.88
N GLU A 96 -12.80 11.73 -3.76
CA GLU A 96 -13.43 11.60 -2.44
C GLU A 96 -12.88 12.63 -1.42
#